data_AF-A0A1J7CGG6-F1
#
_entry.id   AF-A0A1J7CGG6-F1
#
_cell.length_a   1.000
_cell.length_b   1.000
_cell.length_c   1.000
_cell.angle_alpha   90.00
_cell.angle_beta   90.00
_cell.angle_gamma   90.00
#
_symmetry.space_group_name_H-M   'P 1'
#
loop_
_entity.id
_entity.type
_entity.pdbx_description
1 polymer ?
#
loop_
_entity_poly.entity_id
_entity_poly.type
_entity_poly.pdbx_seq_one_letter_code
_entity_poly.pdbx_strand_id
1 'polypeptide(L)'
;MHNVIDRTNRFYIEMSRKVLSKKEYDVLCKLLIEKTPLQEAGEQYGVTSEYVEQLYEKTLSKVKAVTELLSEIDRYEKKLQDLKRQLNPTPSTEEFRKDKTDPLRQKLLYNSDFTFSKRLQTILETLEIKTIGELSKLTLKDFMCIRGFKAKCKEELIAFIEFENIEHLFDGFSRWKKEPIDRSP
;
A
#
# COMPACT_ATOMS: atom_id res chain seq x y z
N MET A 1 -38.75 -7.76 13.40
CA MET A 1 -38.23 -6.63 12.58
C MET A 1 -37.28 -5.68 13.32
N HIS A 2 -37.11 -5.74 14.64
CA HIS A 2 -36.23 -4.82 15.40
C HIS A 2 -34.71 -4.89 15.09
N ASN A 3 -34.21 -5.93 14.42
CA ASN A 3 -32.77 -6.12 14.22
C ASN A 3 -32.18 -5.29 13.05
N VAL A 4 -32.97 -4.99 12.01
CA VAL A 4 -32.44 -4.33 10.80
C VAL A 4 -32.11 -2.87 11.06
N ILE A 5 -33.00 -2.14 11.75
CA ILE A 5 -32.79 -0.72 12.08
C ILE A 5 -31.55 -0.57 12.99
N ASP A 6 -31.45 -1.40 14.02
CA ASP A 6 -30.31 -1.36 14.95
C ASP A 6 -28.98 -1.69 14.24
N ARG A 7 -28.98 -2.62 13.28
CA ARG A 7 -27.80 -2.91 12.43
C ARG A 7 -27.43 -1.73 11.55
N THR A 8 -28.41 -1.09 10.89
CA THR A 8 -28.18 0.07 10.04
C THR A 8 -27.63 1.25 10.84
N ASN A 9 -28.19 1.51 12.02
CA ASN A 9 -27.73 2.55 12.94
C ASN A 9 -26.28 2.30 13.38
N ARG A 10 -25.95 1.05 13.72
CA ARG A 10 -24.59 0.67 14.09
C ARG A 10 -23.61 0.84 12.93
N PHE A 11 -23.97 0.38 11.74
CA PHE A 11 -23.16 0.57 10.54
C PHE A 11 -22.91 2.07 10.25
N TYR A 12 -23.96 2.90 10.35
CA TYR A 12 -23.84 4.34 10.17
C TYR A 12 -22.85 4.97 11.15
N ILE A 13 -22.95 4.63 12.45
CA ILE A 13 -22.01 5.12 13.48
C ILE A 13 -20.58 4.66 13.21
N GLU A 14 -20.38 3.39 12.82
CA GLU A 14 -19.06 2.84 12.54
C GLU A 14 -18.39 3.54 11.35
N MET A 15 -19.11 3.73 10.25
CA MET A 15 -18.63 4.46 9.07
C MET A 15 -18.34 5.94 9.38
N SER A 16 -19.12 6.52 10.28
CA SER A 16 -19.04 7.94 10.59
C SER A 16 -17.98 8.28 11.65
N ARG A 17 -17.47 7.29 12.39
CA ARG A 17 -16.57 7.47 13.54
C ARG A 17 -15.34 8.34 13.25
N LYS A 18 -14.83 8.29 12.02
CA LYS A 18 -13.62 9.03 11.62
C LYS A 18 -13.89 10.44 11.08
N VAL A 19 -15.14 10.75 10.75
CA VAL A 19 -15.55 12.05 10.16
C VAL A 19 -16.32 12.95 11.13
N LEU A 20 -16.73 12.39 12.26
CA LEU A 20 -17.40 13.06 13.37
C LEU A 20 -16.38 13.53 14.42
N SER A 21 -16.67 14.66 15.07
CA SER A 21 -16.02 15.02 16.32
C SER A 21 -16.49 14.13 17.46
N LYS A 22 -15.76 14.13 18.59
CA LYS A 22 -16.13 13.35 19.79
C LYS A 22 -17.56 13.68 20.26
N LYS A 23 -17.90 14.97 20.33
CA LYS A 23 -19.25 15.43 20.73
C LYS A 23 -20.32 14.91 19.79
N GLU A 24 -20.13 15.07 18.48
CA GLU A 24 -21.11 14.64 17.47
C GLU A 24 -21.30 13.12 17.46
N TYR A 25 -20.20 12.37 17.62
CA TYR A 25 -20.23 10.92 17.77
C TYR A 25 -21.04 10.50 19.00
N ASP A 26 -20.80 11.13 20.15
CA ASP A 26 -21.52 10.82 21.39
C ASP A 26 -23.02 11.13 21.25
N VAL A 27 -23.38 12.27 20.65
CA VAL A 27 -24.78 12.64 20.38
C VAL A 27 -25.47 11.60 19.50
N LEU A 28 -24.86 11.22 18.36
CA LEU A 28 -25.48 10.24 17.46
C LEU A 28 -25.53 8.84 18.07
N CYS A 29 -24.53 8.44 18.87
CA CYS A 29 -24.59 7.18 19.61
C CYS A 29 -25.77 7.14 20.58
N LYS A 30 -25.99 8.21 21.36
CA LYS A 30 -27.13 8.31 22.28
C LYS A 30 -28.46 8.21 21.55
N LEU A 31 -28.62 8.91 20.44
CA LEU A 31 -29.86 8.93 19.66
C LEU A 31 -30.13 7.60 18.94
N LEU A 32 -29.12 7.01 18.29
CA LEU A 32 -29.29 5.88 17.37
C LEU A 32 -29.10 4.50 18.02
N ILE A 33 -28.22 4.41 19.02
CA ILE A 33 -27.87 3.14 19.66
C ILE A 33 -28.57 3.03 21.00
N GLU A 34 -28.44 4.05 21.85
CA GLU A 34 -29.08 4.06 23.17
C GLU A 34 -30.56 4.47 23.13
N LYS A 35 -31.04 4.95 21.97
CA LYS A 35 -32.43 5.35 21.72
C LYS A 35 -32.92 6.42 22.69
N THR A 36 -32.01 7.28 23.16
CA THR A 36 -32.34 8.42 24.02
C THR A 36 -33.25 9.38 23.25
N PRO A 37 -34.35 9.86 23.85
CA PRO A 37 -35.21 10.86 23.22
C PRO A 37 -34.44 12.13 22.88
N LEU A 38 -34.80 12.76 21.76
CA LEU A 38 -34.14 13.96 21.26
C LEU A 38 -34.21 15.14 22.24
N GLN A 39 -35.29 15.25 23.01
CA GLN A 39 -35.42 16.28 24.06
C GLN A 39 -34.36 16.11 25.15
N GLU A 40 -34.20 14.89 25.68
CA GLU A 40 -33.22 14.58 26.72
C GLU A 40 -31.78 14.73 26.22
N ALA A 41 -31.49 14.26 25.00
CA ALA A 41 -30.20 14.49 24.36
C ALA A 41 -29.94 15.98 24.09
N GLY A 42 -30.99 16.74 23.76
CA GLY A 42 -30.95 18.18 23.57
C GLY A 42 -30.57 18.94 24.84
N GLU A 43 -31.15 18.55 25.97
CA GLU A 43 -30.81 19.09 27.29
C GLU A 43 -29.39 18.71 27.72
N GLN A 44 -28.97 17.46 27.50
CA GLN A 44 -27.66 16.97 27.92
C GLN A 44 -26.49 17.55 27.10
N TYR A 45 -26.67 17.70 25.79
CA TYR A 45 -25.59 18.09 24.87
C TYR A 45 -25.75 19.49 24.28
N GLY A 46 -26.84 20.19 24.61
CA GLY A 46 -27.16 21.53 24.09
C GLY A 46 -27.39 21.50 22.58
N VAL A 47 -28.16 20.52 22.09
CA VAL A 47 -28.42 20.31 20.65
C VAL A 47 -29.90 20.46 20.32
N THR A 48 -30.19 20.99 19.13
CA THR A 48 -31.56 21.13 18.62
C THR A 48 -31.87 20.04 17.59
N SER A 49 -33.15 19.84 17.26
CA SER A 49 -33.56 18.93 16.19
C SER A 49 -32.92 19.30 14.85
N GLU A 50 -32.93 20.59 14.51
CA GLU A 50 -32.32 21.10 13.29
C GLU A 50 -30.81 20.84 13.24
N TYR A 51 -30.12 21.02 14.37
CA TYR A 51 -28.69 20.70 14.46
C TYR A 51 -28.43 19.22 14.19
N VAL A 52 -29.26 18.33 14.75
CA VAL A 52 -29.14 16.89 14.55
C VAL A 52 -29.40 16.50 13.09
N GLU A 53 -30.39 17.08 12.43
CA GLU A 53 -30.64 16.88 10.99
C GLU A 53 -29.44 17.31 10.14
N GLN A 54 -28.92 18.52 10.38
CA GLN A 54 -27.72 19.01 9.69
C GLN A 54 -26.50 18.12 9.96
N LEU A 55 -26.41 17.56 11.16
CA LEU A 55 -25.34 16.63 11.51
C LEU A 55 -25.43 15.35 10.68
N TYR A 56 -26.63 14.78 10.49
CA TYR A 56 -26.83 13.62 9.62
C TYR A 56 -26.39 13.90 8.19
N GLU A 57 -26.84 15.02 7.61
CA GLU A 57 -26.53 15.41 6.23
C GLU A 57 -25.03 15.63 6.02
N LYS A 58 -24.39 16.41 6.90
CA LYS A 58 -22.95 16.67 6.83
C LYS A 58 -22.14 15.38 6.94
N THR A 59 -22.55 14.50 7.82
CA THR A 59 -21.86 13.22 8.03
C THR A 59 -21.98 12.33 6.81
N LEU A 60 -23.20 12.21 6.25
CA LEU A 60 -23.42 11.45 5.01
C LEU A 60 -22.60 12.01 3.84
N SER A 61 -22.57 13.33 3.69
CA SER A 61 -21.78 14.01 2.65
C SER A 61 -20.28 13.71 2.79
N LYS A 62 -19.73 13.79 4.02
CA LYS A 62 -18.32 13.46 4.29
C LYS A 62 -18.01 11.99 4.01
N VAL A 63 -18.86 11.07 4.46
CA VAL A 63 -18.67 9.63 4.19
C VAL A 63 -18.70 9.35 2.69
N LYS A 64 -19.63 9.97 1.95
CA LYS A 64 -19.68 9.85 0.49
C LYS A 64 -18.39 10.31 -0.19
N ALA A 65 -17.89 11.49 0.19
CA ALA A 65 -16.61 12.00 -0.34
C ALA A 65 -15.44 11.04 -0.05
N VAL A 66 -15.38 10.44 1.15
CA VAL A 66 -14.36 9.43 1.47
C VAL A 66 -14.51 8.18 0.59
N THR A 67 -15.72 7.69 0.34
CA THR A 67 -15.92 6.53 -0.54
C THR A 67 -15.58 6.79 -2.00
N GLU A 68 -15.79 8.02 -2.48
CA GLU A 68 -15.37 8.45 -3.81
C GLU A 68 -13.83 8.45 -3.90
N LEU A 69 -13.13 9.01 -2.90
CA LEU A 69 -11.67 8.98 -2.83
C LEU A 69 -11.10 7.56 -2.82
N LEU A 70 -11.70 6.64 -2.05
CA LEU A 70 -11.30 5.22 -2.06
C LEU A 70 -11.47 4.60 -3.46
N SER A 71 -12.55 4.92 -4.16
CA SER A 71 -12.78 4.46 -5.54
C SER A 71 -11.74 5.02 -6.51
N GLU A 72 -11.25 6.25 -6.28
CA GLU A 72 -10.16 6.82 -7.06
C GLU A 72 -8.83 6.12 -6.81
N ILE A 73 -8.53 5.79 -5.55
CA ILE A 73 -7.34 5.01 -5.17
C ILE A 73 -7.36 3.67 -5.92
N ASP A 74 -8.47 2.92 -5.85
CA ASP A 74 -8.62 1.63 -6.56
C ASP A 74 -8.39 1.79 -8.08
N ARG A 75 -8.89 2.89 -8.66
CA ARG A 75 -8.68 3.21 -10.08
C ARG A 75 -7.20 3.44 -10.39
N TYR A 76 -6.49 4.18 -9.53
CA TYR A 76 -5.06 4.44 -9.71
C TYR A 76 -4.21 3.19 -9.51
N GLU A 77 -4.54 2.33 -8.55
CA GLU A 77 -3.87 1.04 -8.34
C GLU A 77 -4.00 0.14 -9.58
N LYS A 78 -5.20 0.04 -10.16
CA LYS A 78 -5.42 -0.69 -11.42
C LYS A 78 -4.60 -0.12 -12.56
N LYS A 79 -4.62 1.21 -12.74
CA LYS A 79 -3.83 1.87 -13.77
C LYS A 79 -2.33 1.64 -13.59
N LEU A 80 -1.83 1.66 -12.35
CA LEU A 80 -0.44 1.34 -12.04
C LEU A 80 -0.11 -0.09 -12.43
N GLN A 81 -0.99 -1.07 -12.14
CA GLN A 81 -0.80 -2.46 -12.56
C GLN A 81 -0.79 -2.60 -14.08
N ASP A 82 -1.69 -1.93 -14.79
CA ASP A 82 -1.74 -1.96 -16.25
C ASP A 82 -0.48 -1.35 -16.87
N LEU A 83 0.00 -0.22 -16.34
CA LEU A 83 1.26 0.39 -16.80
C LEU A 83 2.48 -0.49 -16.50
N LYS A 84 2.52 -1.13 -15.33
CA LYS A 84 3.57 -2.12 -15.00
C LYS A 84 3.57 -3.28 -16.01
N ARG A 85 2.39 -3.76 -16.43
CA ARG A 85 2.24 -4.79 -17.47
C ARG A 85 2.63 -4.30 -18.88
N GLN A 86 2.40 -3.03 -19.19
CA GLN A 86 2.78 -2.47 -20.50
C GLN A 86 4.28 -2.23 -20.61
N LEU A 87 4.93 -1.78 -19.52
CA LEU A 87 6.38 -1.54 -19.47
C LEU A 87 7.17 -2.85 -19.46
N ASN A 88 6.66 -3.85 -18.73
CA ASN A 88 7.20 -5.21 -18.71
C ASN A 88 6.05 -6.16 -19.04
N PRO A 89 5.79 -6.48 -20.34
CA PRO A 89 4.85 -7.53 -20.69
C PRO A 89 5.30 -8.81 -20.02
N THR A 90 4.68 -9.15 -18.91
CA THR A 90 5.06 -10.35 -18.16
C THR A 90 4.74 -11.53 -19.08
N PRO A 91 5.65 -12.51 -19.22
CA PRO A 91 5.42 -13.62 -20.12
C PRO A 91 4.20 -14.42 -19.65
N SER A 92 3.66 -15.22 -20.56
CA SER A 92 2.45 -16.02 -20.42
C SER A 92 2.27 -16.66 -19.03
N THR A 93 1.01 -16.87 -18.65
CA THR A 93 0.50 -17.49 -17.41
C THR A 93 1.22 -18.77 -16.94
N GLU A 94 2.06 -19.38 -17.78
CA GLU A 94 2.93 -20.52 -17.50
C GLU A 94 4.18 -20.15 -16.67
N GLU A 95 4.71 -18.93 -16.78
CA GLU A 95 5.86 -18.50 -15.98
C GLU A 95 5.49 -18.16 -14.52
N PHE A 96 4.33 -17.54 -14.30
CA PHE A 96 3.80 -17.31 -12.94
C PHE A 96 3.56 -18.61 -12.15
N ARG A 97 3.28 -19.71 -12.85
CA ARG A 97 3.13 -21.03 -12.22
C ARG A 97 4.48 -21.66 -11.85
N LYS A 98 5.58 -21.30 -12.53
CA LYS A 98 6.95 -21.70 -12.15
C LYS A 98 7.52 -20.81 -11.04
N ASP A 99 7.21 -19.52 -11.03
CA ASP A 99 7.66 -18.54 -10.01
C ASP A 99 7.11 -18.86 -8.61
N LYS A 100 5.94 -19.50 -8.52
CA LYS A 100 5.34 -19.97 -7.25
C LYS A 100 5.96 -21.24 -6.68
N THR A 101 6.73 -21.98 -7.47
CA THR A 101 7.31 -23.28 -7.08
C THR A 101 8.79 -23.21 -6.75
N ASP A 102 9.45 -22.07 -6.98
CA ASP A 102 10.86 -21.87 -6.65
C ASP A 102 11.00 -21.17 -5.27
N PRO A 103 11.40 -21.91 -4.22
CA PRO A 103 11.56 -21.35 -2.87
C PRO A 103 12.58 -20.19 -2.83
N LEU A 104 13.55 -20.18 -3.75
CA LEU A 104 14.60 -19.17 -3.82
C LEU A 104 14.03 -17.80 -4.19
N ARG A 105 13.05 -17.77 -5.10
CA ARG A 105 12.44 -16.52 -5.58
C ARG A 105 11.48 -15.90 -4.57
N GLN A 106 10.93 -16.70 -3.66
CA GLN A 106 10.09 -16.24 -2.56
C GLN A 106 10.89 -15.83 -1.32
N LYS A 107 12.20 -16.11 -1.29
CA LYS A 107 13.06 -15.70 -0.19
C LYS A 107 13.03 -14.18 -0.08
N LEU A 108 12.63 -13.71 1.10
CA LEU A 108 12.69 -12.29 1.44
C LEU A 108 14.14 -11.85 1.45
N LEU A 109 14.43 -10.68 0.88
CA LEU A 109 15.77 -10.10 0.88
C LEU A 109 16.30 -9.91 2.31
N TYR A 110 15.42 -9.57 3.25
CA TYR A 110 15.73 -9.41 4.67
C TYR A 110 15.95 -10.71 5.45
N ASN A 111 15.62 -11.86 4.84
CA ASN A 111 15.90 -13.19 5.41
C ASN A 111 17.23 -13.76 4.86
N SER A 112 17.98 -12.97 4.08
CA SER A 112 19.36 -13.28 3.73
C SER A 112 20.29 -12.91 4.89
N ASP A 113 21.35 -13.68 5.09
CA ASP A 113 22.44 -13.33 6.00
C ASP A 113 23.32 -12.17 5.45
N PHE A 114 23.02 -11.69 4.24
CA PHE A 114 23.68 -10.56 3.62
C PHE A 114 23.18 -9.23 4.19
N THR A 115 24.08 -8.48 4.82
CA THR A 115 23.76 -7.16 5.37
C THR A 115 23.86 -6.07 4.30
N PHE A 116 22.73 -5.54 3.86
CA PHE A 116 22.69 -4.39 2.95
C PHE A 116 23.13 -3.09 3.66
N SER A 117 23.79 -2.18 2.92
CA SER A 117 23.98 -0.83 3.43
C SER A 117 22.63 -0.11 3.56
N LYS A 118 22.54 0.86 4.48
CA LYS A 118 21.35 1.72 4.62
C LYS A 118 20.93 2.35 3.29
N ARG A 119 21.90 2.69 2.43
CA ARG A 119 21.63 3.32 1.14
C ARG A 119 20.97 2.37 0.16
N LEU A 120 21.49 1.16 0.00
CA LEU A 120 20.88 0.16 -0.86
C LEU A 120 19.53 -0.30 -0.29
N GLN A 121 19.43 -0.45 1.03
CA GLN A 121 18.18 -0.78 1.70
C GLN A 121 17.08 0.26 1.43
N THR A 122 17.36 1.56 1.60
CA THR A 122 16.38 2.62 1.29
C THR A 122 15.95 2.58 -0.18
N ILE A 123 16.87 2.28 -1.10
CA ILE A 123 16.53 2.13 -2.53
C ILE A 123 15.57 0.95 -2.73
N LEU A 124 15.88 -0.22 -2.16
CA LEU A 124 15.03 -1.41 -2.26
C LEU A 124 13.64 -1.18 -1.63
N GLU A 125 13.58 -0.52 -0.47
CA GLU A 125 12.33 -0.14 0.20
C GLU A 125 11.51 0.85 -0.64
N THR A 126 12.15 1.85 -1.25
CA THR A 126 11.49 2.83 -2.12
C THR A 126 10.89 2.18 -3.37
N LEU A 127 11.54 1.13 -3.87
CA LEU A 127 11.07 0.35 -5.02
C LEU A 127 10.09 -0.77 -4.62
N GLU A 128 9.78 -0.88 -3.32
CA GLU A 128 8.95 -1.92 -2.73
C GLU A 128 9.43 -3.36 -3.04
N ILE A 129 10.73 -3.54 -3.26
CA ILE A 129 11.33 -4.86 -3.53
C ILE A 129 11.56 -5.58 -2.20
N LYS A 130 10.86 -6.70 -2.00
CA LYS A 130 10.89 -7.47 -0.76
C LYS A 130 11.47 -8.87 -0.95
N THR A 131 11.41 -9.41 -2.16
CA THR A 131 11.83 -10.78 -2.49
C THR A 131 12.91 -10.83 -3.56
N ILE A 132 13.67 -11.94 -3.61
CA ILE A 132 14.65 -12.20 -4.69
C ILE A 132 13.96 -12.23 -6.06
N GLY A 133 12.76 -12.79 -6.15
CA GLY A 133 11.98 -12.81 -7.40
C GLY A 133 11.63 -11.42 -7.90
N GLU A 134 11.24 -10.50 -7.00
CA GLU A 134 11.01 -9.09 -7.36
C GLU A 134 12.29 -8.39 -7.80
N LEU A 135 13.41 -8.69 -7.15
CA LEU A 135 14.72 -8.14 -7.52
C LEU A 135 15.13 -8.59 -8.95
N SER A 136 14.90 -9.85 -9.30
CA SER A 136 15.21 -10.41 -10.63
C SER A 136 14.34 -9.90 -11.77
N LYS A 137 13.22 -9.22 -11.47
CA LYS A 137 12.34 -8.61 -12.49
C LYS A 137 12.89 -7.31 -13.05
N LEU A 138 13.83 -6.68 -12.34
CA LEU A 138 14.55 -5.52 -12.85
C LEU A 138 15.74 -5.97 -13.68
N THR A 139 15.92 -5.38 -14.86
CA THR A 139 17.13 -5.65 -15.62
C THR A 139 18.32 -5.00 -14.94
N LEU A 140 19.51 -5.57 -15.13
CA LEU A 140 20.76 -5.02 -14.57
C LEU A 140 21.02 -3.56 -15.04
N LYS A 141 20.47 -3.17 -16.19
CA LYS A 141 20.52 -1.80 -16.71
C LYS A 141 19.55 -0.87 -15.98
N ASP A 142 18.38 -1.35 -15.57
CA ASP A 142 17.39 -0.52 -14.87
C ASP A 142 17.93 -0.01 -13.54
N PHE A 143 18.70 -0.82 -12.81
CA PHE A 143 19.38 -0.40 -11.58
C PHE A 143 20.26 0.84 -11.78
N MET A 144 20.91 0.95 -12.94
CA MET A 144 21.80 2.08 -13.26
C MET A 144 21.04 3.40 -13.45
N CYS A 145 19.75 3.34 -13.78
CA CYS A 145 18.88 4.51 -13.95
C CYS A 145 18.28 4.99 -12.62
N ILE A 146 18.45 4.25 -11.53
CA ILE A 146 17.81 4.55 -10.25
C ILE A 146 18.55 5.69 -9.55
N ARG A 147 17.81 6.74 -9.19
CA ARG A 147 18.37 7.88 -8.46
C ARG A 147 18.96 7.40 -7.14
N GLY A 148 20.25 7.67 -6.94
CA GLY A 148 20.97 7.29 -5.74
C GLY A 148 21.69 5.94 -5.81
N PHE A 149 21.39 5.11 -6.82
CA PHE A 149 22.17 3.91 -7.13
C PHE A 149 23.50 4.33 -7.77
N LYS A 150 24.61 4.06 -7.08
CA LYS A 150 25.98 4.46 -7.46
C LYS A 150 26.92 3.28 -7.31
N ALA A 151 28.22 3.47 -7.58
CA ALA A 151 29.22 2.39 -7.63
C ALA A 151 29.15 1.45 -6.42
N LYS A 152 29.08 2.00 -5.20
CA LYS A 152 28.95 1.20 -3.96
C LYS A 152 27.68 0.36 -3.91
N CYS A 153 26.53 0.89 -4.33
CA CYS A 153 25.28 0.12 -4.41
C CYS A 153 25.37 -1.01 -5.43
N LYS A 154 26.08 -0.80 -6.55
CA LYS A 154 26.32 -1.85 -7.54
C LYS A 154 27.26 -2.92 -7.01
N GLU A 155 28.36 -2.55 -6.37
CA GLU A 155 29.28 -3.49 -5.73
C GLU A 155 28.57 -4.34 -4.68
N GLU A 156 27.74 -3.71 -3.84
CA GLU A 156 26.92 -4.39 -2.84
C GLU A 156 25.87 -5.32 -3.48
N LEU A 157 25.21 -4.88 -4.55
CA LEU A 157 24.23 -5.71 -5.27
C LEU A 157 24.90 -6.90 -5.96
N ILE A 158 26.08 -6.72 -6.55
CA ILE A 158 26.90 -7.81 -7.10
C ILE A 158 27.26 -8.80 -5.99
N ALA A 159 27.76 -8.30 -4.85
CA ALA A 159 28.14 -9.14 -3.73
C ALA A 159 26.94 -9.93 -3.17
N PHE A 160 25.76 -9.32 -3.12
CA PHE A 160 24.52 -10.01 -2.74
C PHE A 160 24.16 -11.14 -3.72
N ILE A 161 24.20 -10.84 -5.02
CA ILE A 161 23.87 -11.80 -6.08
C ILE A 161 24.81 -13.02 -6.03
N GLU A 162 26.10 -12.78 -5.78
CA GLU A 162 27.11 -13.84 -5.65
C GLU A 162 26.99 -14.59 -4.32
N PHE A 163 26.66 -13.89 -3.23
CA PHE A 163 26.46 -14.50 -1.92
C PHE A 163 25.27 -15.46 -1.90
N GLU A 164 24.17 -15.09 -2.55
CA GLU A 164 22.97 -15.91 -2.65
C GLU A 164 23.03 -16.92 -3.82
N ASN A 165 24.08 -16.88 -4.65
CA ASN A 165 24.25 -17.74 -5.84
C ASN A 165 23.05 -17.66 -6.81
N ILE A 166 22.58 -16.43 -7.04
CA ILE A 166 21.40 -16.11 -7.86
C ILE A 166 21.77 -15.48 -9.21
N GLU A 167 23.02 -15.60 -9.66
CA GLU A 167 23.52 -15.01 -10.91
C GLU A 167 22.69 -15.44 -12.12
N HIS A 168 22.23 -16.70 -12.11
CA HIS A 168 21.41 -17.29 -13.17
C HIS A 168 20.04 -16.61 -13.35
N LEU A 169 19.59 -15.81 -12.38
CA LEU A 169 18.37 -15.02 -12.48
C LEU A 169 18.56 -13.70 -13.23
N PHE A 170 19.81 -13.29 -13.49
CA PHE A 170 20.14 -12.00 -14.09
C PHE A 170 20.90 -12.20 -15.41
N ASP A 171 20.20 -12.03 -16.53
CA ASP A 171 20.83 -12.15 -17.85
C ASP A 171 21.95 -11.11 -18.03
N GLY A 172 23.10 -11.56 -18.53
CA GLY A 172 24.29 -10.72 -18.72
C GLY A 172 25.05 -10.32 -17.45
N PHE A 173 24.79 -10.94 -16.29
CA PHE A 173 25.45 -10.61 -15.01
C PHE A 173 26.98 -10.58 -15.09
N SER A 174 27.60 -11.59 -15.68
CA SER A 174 29.07 -11.70 -15.81
C SER A 174 29.70 -10.53 -16.58
N ARG A 175 28.95 -9.93 -17.52
CA ARG A 175 29.37 -8.75 -18.26
C ARG A 175 29.11 -7.49 -17.44
N TRP A 176 27.92 -7.35 -16.89
CA TRP A 176 27.51 -6.18 -16.10
C TRP A 176 28.38 -5.97 -14.86
N LYS A 177 28.81 -7.05 -14.20
CA LYS A 177 29.77 -7.01 -13.08
C LYS A 177 31.06 -6.28 -13.43
N LYS A 178 31.50 -6.35 -14.70
CA LYS A 178 32.75 -5.75 -15.19
C LYS A 178 32.55 -4.36 -15.78
N GLU A 179 31.31 -3.93 -16.01
CA GLU A 179 31.02 -2.62 -16.58
C GLU A 179 31.19 -1.51 -15.52
N PRO A 180 32.03 -0.50 -15.76
CA PRO A 180 32.15 0.63 -14.84
C PRO A 180 30.84 1.41 -14.81
N ILE A 181 30.44 1.91 -13.63
CA ILE A 181 29.43 2.96 -13.57
C ILE A 181 30.11 4.25 -14.04
N ASP A 182 29.63 4.83 -15.13
CA ASP A 182 30.12 6.13 -15.57
C ASP A 182 30.07 7.10 -14.39
N ARG A 183 31.26 7.58 -14.02
CA ARG A 183 31.44 8.64 -13.03
C ARG A 183 31.03 9.93 -13.72
N SER A 184 29.74 10.12 -13.98
CA SER A 184 29.26 11.47 -14.29
C SER A 184 29.39 12.32 -13.03
N PRO A 185 30.05 13.50 -13.14
CA PRO A 185 30.33 14.40 -12.03
C PRO A 185 29.07 14.90 -11.31
#